data_AF-A0A920FYF4-F1
#
_entry.id   AF-A0A920FYF4-F1
#
_cell.length_a   1.000
_cell.length_b   1.000
_cell.length_c   1.000
_cell.angle_alpha   90.00
_cell.angle_beta   90.00
_cell.angle_gamma   90.00
#
_symmetry.space_group_name_H-M   'P 1'
#
loop_
_entity.id
_entity.type
_entity.pdbx_description
1 polymer ?
#
loop_
_entity_poly.entity_id
_entity_poly.type
_entity_poly.pdbx_seq_one_letter_code
_entity_poly.pdbx_strand_id
1 'polypeptide(L)'
;MGPTPLIYPFIVNDPGEGTQAKRRNAAVIVDHLTPPLTNADTYDELIQIELLLDEYYECFQTDPIRAHNIEHEIIELTQSTGLYSDTLIDDNDTTETKLNKIDTYLCELKELQIRDGLHIFGKSPKGQELINLVMSISKTSRKNGLGENKAITQAIADDIGIKLSINECKLSDTYTGDKNNQLQNVIDGAWRTNADTIERLRILSEDILLEKAIIPQSWTNTMDVLENIKTEIVPSIKISGKKEHAGIVTLLDGKFLHPGPSGAPTRGKIEVFPTGKNFYSIDMRSLPTHMAWNIGKRSAELMISDFHKKKGYYPTHFGLSAWGTSNMRTGGDDISQALALIGAKPKWDNASGRVCGYEIVPVNILKRPRIDVTLRISGFFRDAFPNLIDLFDQAIREIALLDEDDSLNPIKFAFNKDREFF
;
A
#
# COMPACT_ATOMS: atom_id res chain seq x y z
N MET A 1 -30.19 -18.62 -6.16
CA MET A 1 -31.36 -18.42 -5.28
C MET A 1 -32.56 -18.08 -6.16
N GLY A 2 -33.78 -18.43 -5.78
CA GLY A 2 -34.99 -18.11 -6.57
C GLY A 2 -35.31 -16.61 -6.57
N PRO A 3 -36.59 -16.21 -6.70
CA PRO A 3 -36.98 -14.79 -6.81
C PRO A 3 -36.90 -14.00 -5.49
N THR A 4 -36.55 -14.63 -4.37
CA THR A 4 -36.43 -13.96 -3.06
C THR A 4 -35.30 -12.92 -3.10
N PRO A 5 -35.56 -11.64 -2.75
CA PRO A 5 -34.53 -10.61 -2.70
C PRO A 5 -33.37 -10.98 -1.76
N LEU A 6 -32.14 -10.83 -2.24
CA LEU A 6 -30.92 -11.09 -1.47
C LEU A 6 -30.32 -9.76 -0.98
N ILE A 7 -30.48 -9.47 0.30
CA ILE A 7 -29.81 -8.35 0.97
C ILE A 7 -28.50 -8.88 1.56
N TYR A 8 -27.38 -8.22 1.26
CA TYR A 8 -26.06 -8.73 1.64
C TYR A 8 -25.20 -7.65 2.33
N PRO A 9 -25.01 -7.71 3.67
CA PRO A 9 -23.98 -6.96 4.35
C PRO A 9 -22.60 -7.33 3.78
N PHE A 10 -21.82 -6.35 3.32
CA PHE A 10 -20.53 -6.61 2.69
C PHE A 10 -19.48 -5.57 3.07
N ILE A 11 -18.22 -5.97 3.24
CA ILE A 11 -17.16 -5.06 3.64
C ILE A 11 -16.83 -4.06 2.51
N VAL A 12 -16.73 -2.77 2.84
CA VAL A 12 -16.58 -1.70 1.84
C VAL A 12 -15.28 -1.77 1.04
N ASN A 13 -14.24 -2.40 1.58
CA ASN A 13 -12.92 -2.47 0.97
C ASN A 13 -12.69 -3.69 0.07
N ASP A 14 -13.70 -4.53 -0.13
CA ASP A 14 -13.62 -5.73 -0.96
C ASP A 14 -14.60 -5.68 -2.15
N PRO A 15 -14.35 -4.77 -3.11
CA PRO A 15 -15.28 -4.49 -4.19
C PRO A 15 -15.43 -5.66 -5.18
N GLY A 16 -14.43 -6.52 -5.30
CA GLY A 16 -14.42 -7.59 -6.29
C GLY A 16 -15.49 -8.64 -6.02
N GLU A 17 -15.43 -9.18 -4.82
CA GLU A 17 -16.28 -10.24 -4.31
C GLU A 17 -17.71 -9.72 -4.15
N GLY A 18 -17.89 -8.48 -3.69
CA GLY A 18 -19.20 -7.84 -3.68
C GLY A 18 -19.80 -7.65 -5.08
N THR A 19 -18.97 -7.34 -6.09
CA THR A 19 -19.43 -7.27 -7.49
C THR A 19 -19.87 -8.64 -8.01
N GLN A 20 -19.20 -9.71 -7.61
CA GLN A 20 -19.64 -11.08 -7.94
C GLN A 20 -20.97 -11.42 -7.30
N ALA A 21 -21.18 -11.07 -6.02
CA ALA A 21 -22.47 -11.27 -5.36
C ALA A 21 -23.61 -10.54 -6.10
N LYS A 22 -23.37 -9.29 -6.51
CA LYS A 22 -24.31 -8.51 -7.35
C LYS A 22 -24.64 -9.20 -8.67
N ARG A 23 -23.62 -9.63 -9.42
CA ARG A 23 -23.78 -10.15 -10.80
C ARG A 23 -24.31 -11.58 -10.85
N ARG A 24 -23.92 -12.44 -9.91
CA ARG A 24 -24.28 -13.87 -9.93
C ARG A 24 -25.54 -14.20 -9.13
N ASN A 25 -25.82 -13.44 -8.07
CA ASN A 25 -26.92 -13.74 -7.14
C ASN A 25 -27.92 -12.59 -6.99
N ALA A 26 -27.83 -11.54 -7.81
CA ALA A 26 -28.67 -10.34 -7.73
C ALA A 26 -28.67 -9.71 -6.32
N ALA A 27 -27.54 -9.80 -5.60
CA ALA A 27 -27.42 -9.25 -4.26
C ALA A 27 -27.52 -7.73 -4.27
N VAL A 28 -28.33 -7.18 -3.36
CA VAL A 28 -28.31 -5.77 -3.02
C VAL A 28 -27.43 -5.61 -1.79
N ILE A 29 -26.28 -4.95 -1.98
CA ILE A 29 -25.29 -4.83 -0.91
C ILE A 29 -25.69 -3.70 0.03
N VAL A 30 -25.46 -3.93 1.32
CA VAL A 30 -25.36 -2.86 2.32
C VAL A 30 -23.93 -2.88 2.83
N ASP A 31 -23.13 -1.92 2.38
CA ASP A 31 -21.73 -1.91 2.73
C ASP A 31 -21.52 -1.57 4.21
N HIS A 32 -20.43 -2.08 4.79
CA HIS A 32 -20.07 -1.83 6.18
C HIS A 32 -18.59 -1.46 6.34
N LEU A 33 -18.29 -0.82 7.47
CA LEU A 33 -16.94 -0.40 7.84
C LEU A 33 -15.98 -1.59 7.92
N THR A 34 -14.70 -1.29 7.74
CA THR A 34 -13.62 -2.22 8.07
C THR A 34 -13.50 -2.39 9.59
N PRO A 35 -12.91 -3.50 10.06
CA PRO A 35 -12.54 -3.63 11.47
C PRO A 35 -11.68 -2.45 11.96
N PRO A 36 -11.68 -2.16 13.27
CA PRO A 36 -10.77 -1.19 13.86
C PRO A 36 -9.32 -1.57 13.51
N LEU A 37 -8.50 -0.54 13.29
CA LEU A 37 -7.10 -0.70 12.94
C LEU A 37 -6.23 -0.20 14.09
N THR A 38 -5.05 -0.79 14.23
CA THR A 38 -3.98 -0.32 15.13
C THR A 38 -2.63 -0.62 14.49
N ASN A 39 -1.56 -0.06 15.03
CA ASN A 39 -0.21 -0.48 14.67
C ASN A 39 0.13 -1.78 15.40
N ALA A 40 1.02 -2.59 14.82
CA ALA A 40 1.47 -3.81 15.45
C ALA A 40 2.30 -3.54 16.72
N ASP A 41 3.06 -2.43 16.71
CA ASP A 41 4.05 -2.07 17.72
C ASP A 41 5.08 -3.19 17.97
N THR A 42 6.06 -2.96 18.84
CA THR A 42 7.03 -3.99 19.26
C THR A 42 6.55 -4.68 20.53
N TYR A 43 6.76 -5.99 20.64
CA TYR A 43 6.39 -6.79 21.80
C TYR A 43 7.48 -7.81 22.17
N ASP A 44 7.53 -8.19 23.45
CA ASP A 44 8.41 -9.21 24.02
C ASP A 44 9.88 -9.10 23.57
N GLU A 45 10.33 -10.04 22.73
CA GLU A 45 11.69 -10.16 22.24
C GLU A 45 12.07 -9.03 21.27
N LEU A 46 11.10 -8.45 20.54
CA LEU A 46 11.34 -7.33 19.63
C LEU A 46 11.78 -6.07 20.39
N ILE A 47 11.19 -5.82 21.57
CA ILE A 47 11.58 -4.71 22.44
C ILE A 47 13.02 -4.89 22.93
N GLN A 48 13.41 -6.14 23.25
CA GLN A 48 14.78 -6.42 23.69
C GLN A 48 15.78 -6.14 22.58
N ILE A 49 15.48 -6.56 21.34
CA ILE A 49 16.35 -6.27 20.19
C ILE A 49 16.42 -4.76 19.91
N GLU A 50 15.30 -4.03 20.01
CA GLU A 50 15.25 -2.56 19.86
C GLU A 50 16.15 -1.86 20.90
N LEU A 51 16.05 -2.26 22.18
CA LEU A 51 16.89 -1.71 23.26
C LEU A 51 18.39 -2.01 23.05
N LEU A 52 18.73 -3.22 22.62
CA LEU A 52 20.11 -3.58 22.32
C LEU A 52 20.67 -2.79 21.13
N LEU A 53 19.86 -2.56 20.09
CA LEU A 53 20.25 -1.72 18.96
C LEU A 53 20.52 -0.28 19.41
N ASP A 54 19.66 0.29 20.24
CA ASP A 54 19.88 1.64 20.79
C ASP A 54 21.18 1.70 21.60
N GLU A 55 21.41 0.72 22.49
CA GLU A 55 22.64 0.65 23.28
C GLU A 55 23.89 0.52 22.39
N TYR A 56 23.82 -0.28 21.34
CA TYR A 56 24.90 -0.43 20.35
C TYR A 56 25.26 0.93 19.72
N TYR A 57 24.26 1.69 19.26
CA TYR A 57 24.51 2.99 18.62
C TYR A 57 24.95 4.08 19.60
N GLU A 58 24.70 3.94 20.90
CA GLU A 58 25.26 4.83 21.93
C GLU A 58 26.73 4.54 22.20
N CYS A 59 27.14 3.27 22.20
CA CYS A 59 28.50 2.88 22.59
C CYS A 59 29.47 2.64 21.43
N PHE A 60 29.04 2.44 20.17
CA PHE A 60 29.93 2.02 19.08
C PHE A 60 31.12 2.96 18.82
N GLN A 61 30.98 4.26 19.13
CA GLN A 61 32.07 5.24 19.00
C GLN A 61 32.92 5.39 20.27
N THR A 62 32.38 5.04 21.44
CA THR A 62 32.96 5.35 22.74
C THR A 62 33.57 4.12 23.43
N ASP A 63 32.98 2.94 23.24
CA ASP A 63 33.43 1.66 23.80
C ASP A 63 33.29 0.53 22.75
N PRO A 64 34.33 0.30 21.93
CA PRO A 64 34.30 -0.73 20.88
C PRO A 64 34.16 -2.16 21.41
N ILE A 65 34.65 -2.44 22.63
CA ILE A 65 34.58 -3.79 23.21
C ILE A 65 33.13 -4.10 23.61
N ARG A 66 32.48 -3.15 24.28
CA ARG A 66 31.05 -3.27 24.61
C ARG A 66 30.19 -3.36 23.37
N ALA A 67 30.44 -2.52 22.36
CA ALA A 67 29.70 -2.53 21.11
C ALA A 67 29.78 -3.89 20.40
N HIS A 68 30.95 -4.54 20.40
CA HIS A 68 31.11 -5.86 19.81
C HIS A 68 30.35 -6.97 20.58
N ASN A 69 30.26 -6.88 21.90
CA ASN A 69 29.46 -7.83 22.68
C ASN A 69 27.96 -7.67 22.40
N ILE A 70 27.48 -6.42 22.35
CA ILE A 70 26.07 -6.11 22.06
C ILE A 70 25.72 -6.56 20.63
N GLU A 71 26.60 -6.34 19.66
CA GLU A 71 26.44 -6.86 18.30
C GLU A 71 26.18 -8.37 18.29
N HIS A 72 27.01 -9.14 19.00
CA HIS A 72 26.87 -10.59 19.09
C HIS A 72 25.53 -10.99 19.70
N GLU A 73 25.12 -10.30 20.76
CA GLU A 73 23.85 -10.53 21.45
C GLU A 73 22.64 -10.21 20.53
N ILE A 74 22.68 -9.11 19.78
CA ILE A 74 21.63 -8.76 18.80
C ILE A 74 21.49 -9.86 17.75
N ILE A 75 22.61 -10.33 17.19
CA ILE A 75 22.59 -11.35 16.13
C ILE A 75 22.05 -12.68 16.69
N GLU A 76 22.52 -13.10 17.87
CA GLU A 76 22.08 -14.35 18.51
C GLU A 76 20.59 -14.30 18.87
N LEU A 77 20.11 -13.18 19.43
CA LEU A 77 18.70 -13.00 19.75
C LEU A 77 17.84 -12.98 18.48
N THR A 78 18.28 -12.29 17.44
CA THR A 78 17.57 -12.26 16.14
C THR A 78 17.52 -13.64 15.47
N GLN A 79 18.56 -14.47 15.65
CA GLN A 79 18.57 -15.85 15.15
C GLN A 79 17.66 -16.77 15.95
N SER A 80 17.68 -16.69 17.28
CA SER A 80 16.87 -17.55 18.15
C SER A 80 15.36 -17.29 18.02
N THR A 81 14.97 -16.05 17.73
CA THR A 81 13.58 -15.65 17.44
C THR A 81 13.11 -16.01 16.02
N GLY A 82 14.02 -16.43 15.13
CA GLY A 82 13.74 -16.75 13.73
C GLY A 82 13.65 -15.53 12.79
N LEU A 83 13.68 -14.31 13.33
CA LEU A 83 13.58 -13.06 12.58
C LEU A 83 14.75 -12.86 11.61
N TYR A 84 15.90 -13.50 11.87
CA TYR A 84 17.07 -13.43 11.00
C TYR A 84 16.78 -13.89 9.56
N SER A 85 15.80 -14.78 9.39
CA SER A 85 15.41 -15.25 8.05
C SER A 85 14.59 -14.23 7.25
N ASP A 86 13.96 -13.25 7.93
CA ASP A 86 13.11 -12.24 7.32
C ASP A 86 13.85 -10.94 6.98
N THR A 87 15.02 -10.71 7.60
CA THR A 87 15.82 -9.47 7.47
C THR A 87 16.63 -9.38 6.18
N LEU A 88 16.49 -10.34 5.26
CA LEU A 88 17.21 -10.41 3.98
C LEU A 88 18.74 -10.28 4.13
N ILE A 89 19.30 -10.75 5.25
CA ILE A 89 20.74 -10.71 5.51
C ILE A 89 21.45 -11.73 4.61
N ASP A 90 22.54 -11.29 3.98
CA ASP A 90 23.44 -12.13 3.19
C ASP A 90 24.66 -12.53 4.03
N ASP A 91 25.24 -13.70 3.77
CA ASP A 91 26.41 -14.19 4.54
C ASP A 91 27.63 -13.26 4.42
N ASN A 92 27.75 -12.57 3.28
CA ASN A 92 28.83 -11.63 2.98
C ASN A 92 28.58 -10.21 3.53
N ASP A 93 27.44 -9.96 4.16
CA ASP A 93 27.16 -8.65 4.74
C ASP A 93 28.15 -8.35 5.87
N THR A 94 28.61 -7.09 5.91
CA THR A 94 29.32 -6.59 7.08
C THR A 94 28.39 -6.60 8.29
N THR A 95 28.94 -6.75 9.48
CA THR A 95 28.23 -6.56 10.76
C THR A 95 27.27 -5.37 10.73
N GLU A 96 27.78 -4.19 10.35
CA GLU A 96 26.99 -2.96 10.31
C GLU A 96 25.79 -3.08 9.35
N THR A 97 25.99 -3.74 8.21
CA THR A 97 24.91 -4.01 7.26
C THR A 97 23.86 -4.95 7.85
N LYS A 98 24.28 -5.97 8.59
CA LYS A 98 23.36 -6.90 9.29
C LYS A 98 22.51 -6.16 10.31
N LEU A 99 23.13 -5.37 11.19
CA LEU A 99 22.43 -4.58 12.20
C LEU A 99 21.46 -3.57 11.56
N ASN A 100 21.89 -2.86 10.51
CA ASN A 100 21.01 -1.95 9.77
C ASN A 100 19.81 -2.67 9.13
N LYS A 101 19.99 -3.89 8.62
CA LYS A 101 18.88 -4.70 8.07
C LYS A 101 17.90 -5.16 9.16
N ILE A 102 18.41 -5.54 10.34
CA ILE A 102 17.59 -5.89 11.51
C ILE A 102 16.78 -4.66 11.96
N ASP A 103 17.44 -3.52 12.13
CA ASP A 103 16.83 -2.24 12.51
C ASP A 103 15.75 -1.82 11.50
N THR A 104 16.02 -1.94 10.19
CA THR A 104 15.03 -1.67 9.13
C THR A 104 13.80 -2.55 9.30
N TYR A 105 14.00 -3.85 9.50
CA TYR A 105 12.90 -4.80 9.62
C TYR A 105 12.06 -4.56 10.87
N LEU A 106 12.68 -4.26 12.02
CA LEU A 106 11.97 -3.90 13.24
C LEU A 106 11.15 -2.61 13.08
N CYS A 107 11.74 -1.57 12.47
CA CYS A 107 11.02 -0.34 12.14
C CYS A 107 9.81 -0.60 11.24
N GLU A 108 9.96 -1.46 10.24
CA GLU A 108 8.86 -1.83 9.34
C GLU A 108 7.76 -2.57 10.09
N LEU A 109 8.10 -3.57 10.91
CA LEU A 109 7.14 -4.35 11.70
C LEU A 109 6.34 -3.45 12.66
N LYS A 110 7.02 -2.56 13.40
CA LYS A 110 6.39 -1.62 14.34
C LYS A 110 5.32 -0.76 13.67
N GLU A 111 5.61 -0.28 12.45
CA GLU A 111 4.73 0.59 11.66
C GLU A 111 3.65 -0.15 10.86
N LEU A 112 3.60 -1.49 10.88
CA LEU A 112 2.58 -2.27 10.18
C LEU A 112 1.20 -2.03 10.79
N GLN A 113 0.23 -1.77 9.92
CA GLN A 113 -1.17 -1.66 10.31
C GLN A 113 -1.83 -3.04 10.37
N ILE A 114 -2.36 -3.38 11.54
CA ILE A 114 -3.10 -4.61 11.79
C ILE A 114 -4.53 -4.29 12.21
N ARG A 115 -5.36 -5.34 12.23
CA ARG A 115 -6.76 -5.23 12.69
C ARG A 115 -6.81 -5.50 14.18
N ASP A 116 -7.40 -4.58 14.94
CA ASP A 116 -7.56 -4.70 16.40
C ASP A 116 -8.95 -5.25 16.75
N GLY A 117 -9.27 -6.42 16.19
CA GLY A 117 -10.57 -7.08 16.36
C GLY A 117 -11.45 -7.06 15.12
N LEU A 118 -12.77 -6.98 15.34
CA LEU A 118 -13.79 -7.17 14.30
C LEU A 118 -14.78 -6.01 14.25
N HIS A 119 -15.28 -5.71 13.05
CA HIS A 119 -16.41 -4.78 12.90
C HIS A 119 -17.70 -5.42 13.42
N ILE A 120 -18.49 -4.65 14.16
CA ILE A 120 -19.86 -5.02 14.52
C ILE A 120 -20.81 -4.22 13.65
N PHE A 121 -21.59 -4.90 12.82
CA PHE A 121 -22.52 -4.26 11.90
C PHE A 121 -23.40 -3.25 12.64
N GLY A 122 -23.39 -2.03 12.14
CA GLY A 122 -24.13 -0.91 12.65
C GLY A 122 -23.56 -0.19 13.87
N LYS A 123 -22.33 -0.51 14.29
CA LYS A 123 -21.58 0.26 15.28
C LYS A 123 -20.44 1.02 14.60
N SER A 124 -20.45 2.36 14.74
CA SER A 124 -19.29 3.18 14.36
C SER A 124 -18.22 3.16 15.45
N PRO A 125 -16.93 3.25 15.10
CA PRO A 125 -15.83 3.31 16.05
C PRO A 125 -15.92 4.57 16.91
N LYS A 126 -15.42 4.48 18.16
CA LYS A 126 -15.43 5.57 19.14
C LYS A 126 -14.09 5.63 19.89
N GLY A 127 -13.79 6.78 20.50
CA GLY A 127 -12.57 6.95 21.28
C GLY A 127 -11.33 6.60 20.44
N GLN A 128 -10.46 5.75 20.99
CA GLN A 128 -9.20 5.37 20.35
C GLN A 128 -9.39 4.69 18.98
N GLU A 129 -10.39 3.82 18.82
CA GLU A 129 -10.65 3.14 17.53
C GLU A 129 -10.91 4.13 16.40
N LEU A 130 -11.62 5.22 16.70
CA LEU A 130 -11.91 6.27 15.72
C LEU A 130 -10.64 7.03 15.35
N ILE A 131 -9.80 7.35 16.34
CA ILE A 131 -8.55 8.07 16.14
C ILE A 131 -7.60 7.22 15.29
N ASN A 132 -7.43 5.95 15.63
CA ASN A 132 -6.57 5.03 14.86
C ASN A 132 -7.05 4.89 13.41
N LEU A 133 -8.36 4.78 13.18
CA LEU A 133 -8.92 4.74 11.82
C LEU A 133 -8.66 6.04 11.06
N VAL A 134 -8.88 7.20 11.69
CA VAL A 134 -8.62 8.51 11.07
C VAL A 134 -7.14 8.67 10.75
N MET A 135 -6.24 8.30 11.67
CA MET A 135 -4.80 8.28 11.47
C MET A 135 -4.41 7.38 10.29
N SER A 136 -5.03 6.20 10.19
CA SER A 136 -4.78 5.27 9.09
C SER A 136 -5.22 5.83 7.74
N ILE A 137 -6.29 6.62 7.69
CA ILE A 137 -6.77 7.29 6.48
C ILE A 137 -5.91 8.51 6.14
N SER A 138 -5.45 9.26 7.15
CA SER A 138 -4.73 10.51 6.99
C SER A 138 -3.23 10.33 6.76
N LYS A 139 -2.66 9.13 6.97
CA LYS A 139 -1.25 8.80 6.67
C LYS A 139 -0.92 8.82 5.17
N THR A 140 -1.90 8.60 4.30
CA THR A 140 -1.70 8.59 2.83
C THR A 140 -2.21 9.88 2.19
N SER A 141 -1.40 10.45 1.29
CA SER A 141 -1.81 11.58 0.45
C SER A 141 -2.96 11.17 -0.48
N ARG A 142 -3.99 12.00 -0.54
CA ARG A 142 -5.20 11.82 -1.36
C ARG A 142 -5.06 12.62 -2.66
N LYS A 143 -5.76 12.22 -3.73
CA LYS A 143 -5.86 12.98 -5.00
C LYS A 143 -4.52 13.57 -5.47
N ASN A 144 -4.33 14.89 -5.38
CA ASN A 144 -3.14 15.64 -5.81
C ASN A 144 -2.06 15.78 -4.71
N GLY A 145 -2.33 15.34 -3.47
CA GLY A 145 -1.43 15.43 -2.33
C GLY A 145 -1.21 16.83 -1.77
N LEU A 146 -2.07 17.80 -2.12
CA LEU A 146 -1.92 19.21 -1.74
C LEU A 146 -3.09 19.70 -0.85
N GLY A 147 -2.82 20.70 -0.01
CA GLY A 147 -3.79 21.29 0.92
C GLY A 147 -4.44 20.22 1.79
N GLU A 148 -5.77 20.22 1.86
CA GLU A 148 -6.59 19.23 2.56
C GLU A 148 -6.31 17.77 2.17
N ASN A 149 -5.71 17.52 1.01
CA ASN A 149 -5.44 16.17 0.51
C ASN A 149 -4.04 15.67 0.87
N LYS A 150 -3.24 16.46 1.59
CA LYS A 150 -1.93 16.04 2.08
C LYS A 150 -2.06 15.00 3.21
N ALA A 151 -1.05 14.15 3.35
CA ALA A 151 -0.93 13.30 4.54
C ALA A 151 -0.69 14.15 5.79
N ILE A 152 -1.32 13.82 6.92
CA ILE A 152 -1.22 14.64 8.15
C ILE A 152 0.22 14.73 8.66
N THR A 153 0.97 13.63 8.59
CA THR A 153 2.38 13.57 9.00
C THR A 153 3.26 14.45 8.11
N GLN A 154 3.02 14.46 6.79
CA GLN A 154 3.72 15.34 5.86
C GLN A 154 3.32 16.82 6.07
N ALA A 155 2.05 17.10 6.33
CA ALA A 155 1.58 18.46 6.59
C ALA A 155 2.24 19.06 7.83
N ILE A 156 2.33 18.29 8.92
CA ILE A 156 3.04 18.70 10.13
C ILE A 156 4.53 18.88 9.85
N ALA A 157 5.17 17.92 9.16
CA ALA A 157 6.58 18.01 8.80
C ALA A 157 6.89 19.30 8.02
N ASP A 158 6.06 19.65 7.03
CA ASP A 158 6.22 20.87 6.23
C ASP A 158 6.07 22.14 7.08
N ASP A 159 5.09 22.19 7.99
CA ASP A 159 4.83 23.36 8.84
C ASP A 159 5.92 23.58 9.92
N ILE A 160 6.56 22.50 10.40
CA ILE A 160 7.65 22.58 11.40
C ILE A 160 9.05 22.61 10.78
N GLY A 161 9.15 22.60 9.45
CA GLY A 161 10.40 22.73 8.71
C GLY A 161 11.22 21.45 8.55
N ILE A 162 10.62 20.26 8.74
CA ILE A 162 11.28 18.97 8.51
C ILE A 162 11.28 18.66 7.02
N LYS A 163 12.48 18.63 6.42
CA LYS A 163 12.70 18.31 5.00
C LYS A 163 12.82 16.81 4.78
N LEU A 164 11.75 16.07 5.06
CA LEU A 164 11.68 14.62 4.86
C LEU A 164 10.43 14.24 4.09
N SER A 165 10.59 13.47 3.01
CA SER A 165 9.47 12.85 2.29
C SER A 165 9.00 11.62 3.06
N ILE A 166 8.00 11.79 3.91
CA ILE A 166 7.57 10.77 4.90
C ILE A 166 7.18 9.42 4.26
N ASN A 167 6.59 9.46 3.06
CA ASN A 167 6.13 8.24 2.37
C ASN A 167 7.18 7.61 1.42
N GLU A 168 8.34 8.23 1.25
CA GLU A 168 9.36 7.80 0.28
C GLU A 168 10.74 7.57 0.90
N CYS A 169 10.97 8.02 2.13
CA CYS A 169 12.24 7.83 2.80
C CYS A 169 12.45 6.39 3.25
N LYS A 170 13.72 5.99 3.34
CA LYS A 170 14.11 4.72 3.95
C LYS A 170 14.13 4.91 5.46
N LEU A 171 13.39 4.05 6.16
CA LEU A 171 13.11 4.17 7.60
C LEU A 171 14.38 4.12 8.45
N SER A 172 15.30 3.21 8.13
CA SER A 172 16.54 2.98 8.86
C SER A 172 17.63 4.04 8.63
N ASP A 173 17.47 4.91 7.62
CA ASP A 173 18.53 5.87 7.30
C ASP A 173 18.62 6.92 8.41
N THR A 174 19.84 7.33 8.74
CA THR A 174 20.10 8.33 9.77
C THR A 174 19.41 9.65 9.44
N TYR A 175 18.63 10.17 10.38
CA TYR A 175 18.01 11.47 10.26
C TYR A 175 19.05 12.57 10.42
N THR A 176 19.25 13.34 9.36
CA THR A 176 20.25 14.44 9.29
C THR A 176 19.61 15.82 9.36
N GLY A 177 18.29 15.89 9.50
CA GLY A 177 17.56 17.15 9.60
C GLY A 177 17.61 17.77 11.00
N ASP A 178 17.07 18.99 11.11
CA ASP A 178 16.98 19.68 12.39
C ASP A 178 16.01 18.95 13.31
N LYS A 179 16.48 18.62 14.51
CA LYS A 179 15.66 18.02 15.58
C LYS A 179 14.81 19.11 16.21
N ASN A 180 13.61 19.31 15.67
CA ASN A 180 12.70 20.35 16.13
C ASN A 180 12.25 20.10 17.59
N ASN A 181 12.33 21.12 18.44
CA ASN A 181 11.92 21.07 19.85
C ASN A 181 10.48 20.57 20.05
N GLN A 182 9.57 20.82 19.10
CA GLN A 182 8.18 20.39 19.17
C GLN A 182 8.02 18.87 19.04
N LEU A 183 8.96 18.18 18.38
CA LEU A 183 8.99 16.72 18.30
C LEU A 183 9.86 16.08 19.37
N GLN A 184 10.88 16.81 19.86
CA GLN A 184 11.81 16.28 20.84
C GLN A 184 11.13 15.90 22.17
N ASN A 185 10.08 16.63 22.54
CA ASN A 185 9.35 16.42 23.79
C ASN A 185 8.13 15.47 23.65
N VAL A 186 7.92 14.88 22.47
CA VAL A 186 6.74 14.02 22.20
C VAL A 186 6.93 12.62 22.79
N ILE A 187 8.13 12.07 22.68
CA ILE A 187 8.48 10.76 23.22
C ILE A 187 9.92 10.78 23.72
N ASP A 188 10.13 10.23 24.91
CA ASP A 188 11.45 9.98 25.48
C ASP A 188 12.11 8.83 24.72
N GLY A 189 13.35 9.02 24.28
CA GLY A 189 14.10 8.00 23.56
C GLY A 189 15.07 8.58 22.54
N ALA A 190 15.86 7.72 21.92
CA ALA A 190 16.76 8.12 20.86
C ALA A 190 15.99 8.75 19.68
N TRP A 191 16.64 9.70 19.00
CA TRP A 191 16.16 10.24 17.72
C TRP A 191 17.32 10.13 16.74
N ARG A 192 17.43 8.98 16.10
CA ARG A 192 18.54 8.59 15.23
C ARG A 192 18.11 8.48 13.78
N THR A 193 16.94 7.90 13.51
CA THR A 193 16.51 7.47 12.19
C THR A 193 15.35 8.30 11.62
N ASN A 194 15.08 8.13 10.32
CA ASN A 194 13.86 8.63 9.71
C ASN A 194 12.61 8.00 10.37
N ALA A 195 12.67 6.73 10.78
CA ALA A 195 11.58 6.06 11.50
C ALA A 195 11.23 6.79 12.81
N ASP A 196 12.25 7.17 13.59
CA ASP A 196 12.07 7.92 14.85
C ASP A 196 11.38 9.27 14.65
N THR A 197 11.62 9.89 13.49
CA THR A 197 11.00 11.16 13.09
C THR A 197 9.54 10.94 12.73
N ILE A 198 9.25 9.87 11.99
CA ILE A 198 7.90 9.48 11.58
C ILE A 198 7.06 9.09 12.80
N GLU A 199 7.63 8.35 13.74
CA GLU A 199 6.97 7.97 14.99
C GLU A 199 6.58 9.20 15.81
N ARG A 200 7.51 10.16 15.98
CA ARG A 200 7.22 11.43 16.66
C ARG A 200 6.13 12.24 15.97
N LEU A 201 6.17 12.32 14.63
CA LEU A 201 5.11 12.98 13.85
C LEU A 201 3.76 12.28 14.00
N ARG A 202 3.75 10.94 14.08
CA ARG A 202 2.55 10.12 14.28
C ARG A 202 1.92 10.39 15.64
N ILE A 203 2.72 10.31 16.72
CA ILE A 203 2.25 10.56 18.09
C ILE A 203 1.71 11.99 18.20
N LEU A 204 2.44 12.97 17.65
CA LEU A 204 1.96 14.36 17.64
C LEU A 204 0.65 14.53 16.86
N SER A 205 0.51 13.85 15.71
CA SER A 205 -0.74 13.84 14.94
C SER A 205 -1.89 13.27 15.78
N GLU A 206 -1.64 12.20 16.53
CA GLU A 206 -2.61 11.56 17.41
C GLU A 206 -3.04 12.50 18.56
N ASP A 207 -2.08 13.14 19.23
CA ASP A 207 -2.34 14.11 20.28
C ASP A 207 -3.13 15.32 19.78
N ILE A 208 -2.87 15.77 18.55
CA ILE A 208 -3.66 16.82 17.90
C ILE A 208 -5.11 16.37 17.67
N LEU A 209 -5.32 15.14 17.17
CA LEU A 209 -6.65 14.59 16.95
C LEU A 209 -7.42 14.32 18.25
N LEU A 210 -6.70 14.04 19.33
CA LEU A 210 -7.22 13.90 20.70
C LEU A 210 -7.40 15.25 21.43
N GLU A 211 -7.11 16.37 20.76
CA GLU A 211 -7.17 17.73 21.34
C GLU A 211 -6.28 17.93 22.58
N LYS A 212 -5.20 17.14 22.70
CA LYS A 212 -4.17 17.26 23.75
C LYS A 212 -3.06 18.24 23.41
N ALA A 213 -2.83 18.48 22.12
CA ALA A 213 -1.81 19.40 21.63
C ALA A 213 -2.42 20.68 21.04
N ILE A 214 -1.78 21.83 21.31
CA ILE A 214 -2.18 23.12 20.77
C ILE A 214 -1.48 23.32 19.42
N ILE A 215 -2.27 23.60 18.39
CA ILE A 215 -1.76 23.86 17.04
C ILE A 215 -1.42 25.36 16.91
N PRO A 216 -0.17 25.72 16.57
CA PRO A 216 0.18 27.10 16.26
C PRO A 216 -0.60 27.62 15.04
N GLN A 217 -0.98 28.91 15.06
CA GLN A 217 -1.65 29.55 13.92
C GLN A 217 -0.79 29.59 12.64
N SER A 218 0.53 29.39 12.76
CA SER A 218 1.44 29.32 11.61
C SER A 218 1.33 28.01 10.81
N TRP A 219 0.68 26.98 11.36
CA TRP A 219 0.61 25.64 10.75
C TRP A 219 -0.50 25.52 9.70
N THR A 220 -0.34 26.24 8.60
CA THR A 220 -1.37 26.34 7.56
C THR A 220 -1.66 25.00 6.89
N ASN A 221 -0.65 24.19 6.58
CA ASN A 221 -0.87 22.90 5.92
C ASN A 221 -1.62 21.92 6.84
N THR A 222 -1.25 21.90 8.11
CA THR A 222 -1.86 21.03 9.12
C THR A 222 -3.31 21.44 9.39
N MET A 223 -3.59 22.75 9.46
CA MET A 223 -4.95 23.25 9.63
C MET A 223 -5.87 22.85 8.47
N ASP A 224 -5.41 22.96 7.22
CA ASP A 224 -6.20 22.54 6.03
C ASP A 224 -6.59 21.05 6.10
N VAL A 225 -5.65 20.18 6.47
CA VAL A 225 -5.90 18.74 6.61
C VAL A 225 -6.86 18.45 7.78
N LEU A 226 -6.67 19.13 8.92
CA LEU A 226 -7.52 18.95 10.09
C LEU A 226 -8.93 19.47 9.90
N GLU A 227 -9.10 20.55 9.13
CA GLU A 227 -10.42 21.08 8.80
C GLU A 227 -11.24 20.03 8.04
N ASN A 228 -10.67 19.40 7.01
CA ASN A 228 -11.31 18.30 6.28
C ASN A 228 -11.59 17.10 7.20
N ILE A 229 -10.61 16.71 8.04
CA ILE A 229 -10.81 15.61 9.00
C ILE A 229 -12.02 15.89 9.91
N LYS A 230 -12.13 17.11 10.44
CA LYS A 230 -13.20 17.50 11.38
C LYS A 230 -14.55 17.69 10.70
N THR A 231 -14.58 18.21 9.47
CA THR A 231 -15.82 18.57 8.76
C THR A 231 -16.40 17.44 7.91
N GLU A 232 -15.56 16.58 7.31
CA GLU A 232 -16.01 15.52 6.41
C GLU A 232 -15.72 14.10 6.94
N ILE A 233 -14.46 13.80 7.27
CA ILE A 233 -14.03 12.42 7.54
C ILE A 233 -14.61 11.90 8.87
N VAL A 234 -14.42 12.61 9.98
CA VAL A 234 -14.91 12.17 11.29
C VAL A 234 -16.44 12.08 11.33
N PRO A 235 -17.21 13.08 10.83
CA PRO A 235 -18.67 12.98 10.81
C PRO A 235 -19.18 11.80 9.97
N SER A 236 -18.59 11.55 8.80
CA SER A 236 -19.00 10.45 7.91
C SER A 236 -18.73 9.07 8.53
N ILE A 237 -17.62 8.88 9.22
CA ILE A 237 -17.34 7.65 9.98
C ILE A 237 -18.33 7.49 11.15
N LYS A 238 -18.61 8.56 11.90
CA LYS A 238 -19.51 8.51 13.07
C LYS A 238 -20.96 8.14 12.72
N ILE A 239 -21.43 8.47 11.51
CA ILE A 239 -22.80 8.12 11.06
C ILE A 239 -22.88 6.75 10.36
N SER A 240 -21.74 6.18 9.97
CA SER A 240 -21.65 4.95 9.17
C SER A 240 -22.41 3.76 9.79
N GLY A 241 -22.22 3.46 11.08
CA GLY A 241 -22.96 2.39 11.74
C GLY A 241 -24.48 2.62 11.78
N LYS A 242 -24.94 3.87 11.95
CA LYS A 242 -26.37 4.17 11.87
C LYS A 242 -26.91 3.95 10.45
N LYS A 243 -26.13 4.31 9.43
CA LYS A 243 -26.47 4.14 8.02
C LYS A 243 -26.47 2.68 7.58
N GLU A 244 -25.56 1.86 8.10
CA GLU A 244 -25.54 0.40 7.91
C GLU A 244 -26.88 -0.24 8.32
N HIS A 245 -27.34 0.00 9.55
CA HIS A 245 -28.64 -0.49 10.00
C HIS A 245 -29.80 0.09 9.18
N ALA A 246 -29.79 1.40 8.93
CA ALA A 246 -30.84 2.04 8.14
C ALA A 246 -30.90 1.49 6.70
N GLY A 247 -29.77 1.10 6.11
CA GLY A 247 -29.70 0.51 4.78
C GLY A 247 -30.41 -0.84 4.72
N ILE A 248 -30.23 -1.70 5.73
CA ILE A 248 -30.95 -2.97 5.84
C ILE A 248 -32.46 -2.73 5.95
N VAL A 249 -32.89 -1.84 6.84
CA VAL A 249 -34.31 -1.50 7.02
C VAL A 249 -34.91 -0.96 5.72
N THR A 250 -34.19 -0.08 5.02
CA THR A 250 -34.61 0.48 3.72
C THR A 250 -34.87 -0.61 2.69
N LEU A 251 -33.99 -1.61 2.61
CA LEU A 251 -34.14 -2.72 1.67
C LEU A 251 -35.24 -3.71 2.07
N LEU A 252 -35.41 -3.96 3.37
CA LEU A 252 -36.52 -4.79 3.88
C LEU A 252 -37.88 -4.14 3.62
N ASP A 253 -37.95 -2.80 3.63
CA ASP A 253 -39.10 -2.00 3.21
C ASP A 253 -39.32 -2.00 1.68
N GLY A 254 -38.46 -2.65 0.89
CA GLY A 254 -38.54 -2.65 -0.57
C GLY A 254 -38.18 -1.31 -1.21
N LYS A 255 -37.46 -0.43 -0.51
CA LYS A 255 -37.08 0.90 -1.00
C LYS A 255 -35.69 0.88 -1.66
N PHE A 256 -35.45 1.89 -2.49
CA PHE A 256 -34.16 2.07 -3.14
C PHE A 256 -33.06 2.44 -2.13
N LEU A 257 -31.96 1.68 -2.13
CA LEU A 257 -30.76 2.02 -1.39
C LEU A 257 -29.77 2.76 -2.28
N HIS A 258 -29.34 3.93 -1.85
CA HIS A 258 -28.43 4.76 -2.63
C HIS A 258 -27.09 4.05 -2.90
N PRO A 259 -26.58 4.13 -4.15
CA PRO A 259 -25.28 3.60 -4.50
C PRO A 259 -24.15 4.48 -3.97
N GLY A 260 -22.96 3.91 -3.83
CA GLY A 260 -21.76 4.63 -3.43
C GLY A 260 -20.47 3.98 -3.93
N PRO A 261 -19.33 4.67 -3.88
CA PRO A 261 -18.05 4.07 -4.26
C PRO A 261 -17.59 3.05 -3.21
N SER A 262 -16.71 2.14 -3.62
CA SER A 262 -16.06 1.14 -2.78
C SER A 262 -14.53 1.22 -2.87
N GLY A 263 -13.85 0.65 -1.89
CA GLY A 263 -12.40 0.59 -1.83
C GLY A 263 -11.84 0.71 -0.41
N ALA A 264 -10.52 0.62 -0.30
CA ALA A 264 -9.83 0.70 0.98
C ALA A 264 -9.75 2.16 1.48
N PRO A 265 -10.38 2.51 2.62
CA PRO A 265 -10.29 3.87 3.15
C PRO A 265 -8.84 4.30 3.43
N THR A 266 -8.01 3.36 3.88
CA THR A 266 -6.58 3.57 4.17
C THR A 266 -5.73 3.85 2.93
N ARG A 267 -6.28 3.69 1.71
CA ARG A 267 -5.63 4.12 0.46
C ARG A 267 -6.14 5.49 -0.02
N GLY A 268 -6.57 6.34 0.92
CA GLY A 268 -7.03 7.69 0.64
C GLY A 268 -8.43 7.79 0.00
N LYS A 269 -9.21 6.71 -0.02
CA LYS A 269 -10.57 6.69 -0.57
C LYS A 269 -11.59 7.07 0.50
N ILE A 270 -11.71 8.35 0.82
CA ILE A 270 -12.63 8.85 1.85
C ILE A 270 -14.09 8.88 1.37
N GLU A 271 -14.31 8.92 0.05
CA GLU A 271 -15.62 8.94 -0.59
C GLU A 271 -16.45 7.66 -0.32
N VAL A 272 -15.80 6.60 0.18
CA VAL A 272 -16.46 5.37 0.62
C VAL A 272 -17.32 5.60 1.86
N PHE A 273 -17.03 6.63 2.66
CA PHE A 273 -17.87 7.00 3.80
C PHE A 273 -19.02 7.94 3.38
N PRO A 274 -20.13 7.97 4.14
CA PRO A 274 -20.49 6.97 5.14
C PRO A 274 -20.79 5.60 4.48
N THR A 275 -20.64 4.51 5.22
CA THR A 275 -21.13 3.18 4.79
C THR A 275 -22.65 3.07 4.95
N GLY A 276 -23.22 1.90 4.68
CA GLY A 276 -24.65 1.67 4.52
C GLY A 276 -25.17 1.92 3.11
N LYS A 277 -24.31 1.84 2.08
CA LYS A 277 -24.64 2.08 0.67
C LYS A 277 -24.62 0.79 -0.14
N ASN A 278 -25.30 0.79 -1.28
CA ASN A 278 -25.19 -0.26 -2.27
C ASN A 278 -24.00 0.00 -3.19
N PHE A 279 -22.78 -0.34 -2.76
CA PHE A 279 -21.60 0.14 -3.46
C PHE A 279 -21.50 -0.31 -4.92
N TYR A 280 -20.83 0.46 -5.76
CA TYR A 280 -20.34 0.06 -7.07
C TYR A 280 -18.81 -0.02 -7.06
N SER A 281 -18.24 -0.78 -7.99
CA SER A 281 -16.79 -0.92 -8.18
C SER A 281 -16.23 0.28 -8.97
N ILE A 282 -15.28 0.05 -9.87
CA ILE A 282 -14.73 1.07 -10.77
C ILE A 282 -15.12 0.80 -12.23
N ASP A 283 -14.95 1.79 -13.12
CA ASP A 283 -15.04 1.55 -14.57
C ASP A 283 -13.88 0.63 -14.97
N MET A 284 -14.21 -0.59 -15.36
CA MET A 284 -13.23 -1.63 -15.70
C MET A 284 -12.41 -1.27 -16.96
N ARG A 285 -12.88 -0.31 -17.76
CA ARG A 285 -12.23 0.14 -18.99
C ARG A 285 -11.20 1.25 -18.77
N SER A 286 -11.20 1.88 -17.59
CA SER A 286 -10.19 2.89 -17.23
C SER A 286 -8.98 2.29 -16.52
N LEU A 287 -8.89 0.95 -16.49
CA LEU A 287 -7.78 0.22 -15.93
C LEU A 287 -6.80 -0.24 -17.02
N PRO A 288 -5.49 -0.29 -16.72
CA PRO A 288 -4.87 0.34 -15.57
C PRO A 288 -4.98 1.87 -15.62
N THR A 289 -5.01 2.53 -14.47
CA THR A 289 -4.94 3.99 -14.38
C THR A 289 -3.52 4.49 -14.64
N HIS A 290 -3.35 5.78 -14.96
CA HIS A 290 -2.02 6.39 -15.11
C HIS A 290 -1.15 6.23 -13.85
N MET A 291 -1.75 6.36 -12.66
CA MET A 291 -1.02 6.20 -11.40
C MET A 291 -0.61 4.75 -11.19
N ALA A 292 -1.53 3.80 -11.42
CA ALA A 292 -1.24 2.37 -11.32
C ALA A 292 -0.15 1.94 -12.31
N TRP A 293 -0.12 2.52 -13.52
CA TRP A 293 0.98 2.31 -14.46
C TRP A 293 2.34 2.72 -13.87
N ASN A 294 2.43 3.90 -13.26
CA ASN A 294 3.68 4.36 -12.65
C ASN A 294 4.11 3.46 -11.49
N ILE A 295 3.17 3.04 -10.64
CA ILE A 295 3.43 2.14 -9.51
C ILE A 295 3.86 0.75 -10.01
N GLY A 296 3.12 0.16 -10.94
CA GLY A 296 3.42 -1.15 -11.52
C GLY A 296 4.75 -1.16 -12.27
N LYS A 297 5.06 -0.10 -13.02
CA LYS A 297 6.35 0.08 -13.67
C LYS A 297 7.49 0.14 -12.65
N ARG A 298 7.37 0.98 -11.61
CA ARG A 298 8.39 1.08 -10.54
C ARG A 298 8.57 -0.26 -9.81
N SER A 299 7.47 -0.97 -9.54
CA SER A 299 7.50 -2.31 -8.94
C SER A 299 8.25 -3.32 -9.81
N ALA A 300 7.99 -3.34 -11.12
CA ALA A 300 8.73 -4.17 -12.08
C ALA A 300 10.23 -3.81 -12.09
N GLU A 301 10.57 -2.52 -12.15
CA GLU A 301 11.97 -2.07 -12.16
C GLU A 301 12.72 -2.46 -10.87
N LEU A 302 12.09 -2.31 -9.71
CA LEU A 302 12.67 -2.70 -8.42
C LEU A 302 12.91 -4.22 -8.36
N MET A 303 11.94 -5.02 -8.78
CA MET A 303 12.05 -6.48 -8.82
C MET A 303 13.19 -6.94 -9.75
N ILE A 304 13.30 -6.35 -10.94
CA ILE A 304 14.35 -6.68 -11.91
C ILE A 304 15.72 -6.28 -11.35
N SER A 305 15.82 -5.08 -10.79
CA SER A 305 17.05 -4.56 -10.20
C SER A 305 17.53 -5.45 -9.05
N ASP A 306 16.63 -5.86 -8.16
CA ASP A 306 16.92 -6.77 -7.05
C ASP A 306 17.41 -8.14 -7.56
N PHE A 307 16.71 -8.73 -8.54
CA PHE A 307 17.11 -10.01 -9.12
C PHE A 307 18.49 -9.92 -9.79
N HIS A 308 18.72 -8.88 -10.59
CA HIS A 308 19.98 -8.68 -11.30
C HIS A 308 21.14 -8.46 -10.33
N LYS A 309 20.94 -7.71 -9.23
CA LYS A 309 21.94 -7.55 -8.17
C LYS A 309 22.28 -8.89 -7.51
N LYS A 310 21.29 -9.72 -7.23
CA LYS A 310 21.47 -11.01 -6.53
C LYS A 310 22.05 -12.11 -7.41
N LYS A 311 21.73 -12.13 -8.71
CA LYS A 311 22.07 -13.23 -9.61
C LYS A 311 23.12 -12.87 -10.67
N GLY A 312 23.38 -11.58 -10.90
CA GLY A 312 24.33 -11.10 -11.91
C GLY A 312 23.83 -11.19 -13.35
N TYR A 313 22.57 -11.56 -13.57
CA TYR A 313 21.92 -11.61 -14.89
C TYR A 313 20.43 -11.22 -14.78
N TYR A 314 19.82 -10.84 -15.91
CA TYR A 314 18.40 -10.47 -15.94
C TYR A 314 17.48 -11.70 -15.88
N PRO A 315 16.35 -11.62 -15.17
CA PRO A 315 15.37 -12.70 -15.20
C PRO A 315 14.80 -12.84 -16.61
N THR A 316 14.66 -14.07 -17.10
CA THR A 316 14.11 -14.34 -18.44
C THR A 316 12.61 -14.63 -18.42
N HIS A 317 12.11 -15.21 -17.32
CA HIS A 317 10.72 -15.60 -17.14
C HIS A 317 10.24 -15.25 -15.74
N PHE A 318 8.98 -14.85 -15.61
CA PHE A 318 8.34 -14.51 -14.34
C PHE A 318 6.89 -15.02 -14.27
N GLY A 319 6.53 -15.64 -13.15
CA GLY A 319 5.13 -16.02 -12.88
C GLY A 319 4.44 -14.93 -12.07
N LEU A 320 3.37 -14.32 -12.61
CA LEU A 320 2.62 -13.27 -11.92
C LEU A 320 1.16 -13.68 -11.72
N SER A 321 0.67 -13.59 -10.48
CA SER A 321 -0.71 -13.89 -10.12
C SER A 321 -1.54 -12.61 -10.09
N ALA A 322 -2.49 -12.47 -11.01
CA ALA A 322 -3.33 -11.27 -11.12
C ALA A 322 -4.74 -11.54 -10.57
N TRP A 323 -5.12 -10.79 -9.54
CA TRP A 323 -6.41 -10.91 -8.86
C TRP A 323 -7.32 -9.75 -9.19
N GLY A 324 -8.59 -10.04 -9.45
CA GLY A 324 -9.55 -8.98 -9.79
C GLY A 324 -9.74 -7.96 -8.66
N THR A 325 -9.84 -8.41 -7.40
CA THR A 325 -10.00 -7.50 -6.25
C THR A 325 -8.77 -6.59 -6.04
N SER A 326 -7.55 -7.12 -6.25
CA SER A 326 -6.31 -6.34 -6.22
C SER A 326 -6.38 -5.20 -7.24
N ASN A 327 -6.62 -5.52 -8.51
CA ASN A 327 -6.67 -4.53 -9.58
C ASN A 327 -7.80 -3.50 -9.39
N MET A 328 -8.94 -3.89 -8.80
CA MET A 328 -10.01 -2.94 -8.45
C MET A 328 -9.60 -1.97 -7.34
N ARG A 329 -8.86 -2.45 -6.34
CA ARG A 329 -8.43 -1.63 -5.21
C ARG A 329 -7.30 -0.69 -5.59
N THR A 330 -6.40 -1.13 -6.46
CA THR A 330 -5.19 -0.39 -6.82
C THR A 330 -5.32 0.46 -8.07
N GLY A 331 -6.35 0.23 -8.89
CA GLY A 331 -6.42 0.88 -10.20
C GLY A 331 -5.57 0.17 -11.25
N GLY A 332 -5.14 -1.08 -11.00
CA GLY A 332 -4.50 -1.94 -12.00
C GLY A 332 -2.99 -2.11 -11.82
N ASP A 333 -2.49 -2.15 -10.58
CA ASP A 333 -1.04 -2.31 -10.32
C ASP A 333 -0.50 -3.64 -10.88
N ASP A 334 -1.15 -4.78 -10.62
CA ASP A 334 -0.70 -6.10 -11.06
C ASP A 334 -0.56 -6.16 -12.60
N ILE A 335 -1.59 -5.72 -13.33
CA ILE A 335 -1.56 -5.73 -14.80
C ILE A 335 -0.53 -4.73 -15.34
N SER A 336 -0.34 -3.59 -14.66
CA SER A 336 0.68 -2.61 -15.02
C SER A 336 2.09 -3.18 -14.85
N GLN A 337 2.33 -3.92 -13.77
CA GLN A 337 3.59 -4.61 -13.54
C GLN A 337 3.87 -5.64 -14.64
N ALA A 338 2.87 -6.46 -14.99
CA ALA A 338 2.99 -7.44 -16.06
C ALA A 338 3.31 -6.78 -17.42
N LEU A 339 2.59 -5.71 -17.78
CA LEU A 339 2.84 -4.94 -19.01
C LEU A 339 4.24 -4.30 -19.01
N ALA A 340 4.67 -3.74 -17.86
CA ALA A 340 6.00 -3.17 -17.73
C ALA A 340 7.11 -4.22 -17.90
N LEU A 341 6.95 -5.43 -17.35
CA LEU A 341 7.92 -6.53 -17.49
C LEU A 341 8.17 -6.89 -18.97
N ILE A 342 7.10 -7.08 -19.75
CA ILE A 342 7.19 -7.40 -21.19
C ILE A 342 7.64 -6.20 -22.05
N GLY A 343 7.58 -4.98 -21.49
CA GLY A 343 7.93 -3.74 -22.20
C GLY A 343 6.79 -3.20 -23.06
N ALA A 344 5.55 -3.34 -22.60
CA ALA A 344 4.36 -2.73 -23.18
C ALA A 344 3.82 -1.64 -22.25
N LYS A 345 3.50 -0.46 -22.79
CA LYS A 345 2.91 0.66 -22.06
C LYS A 345 1.44 0.82 -22.47
N PRO A 346 0.47 0.85 -21.54
CA PRO A 346 -0.91 1.15 -21.88
C PRO A 346 -1.04 2.52 -22.56
N LYS A 347 -2.01 2.64 -23.48
CA LYS A 347 -2.44 3.90 -24.08
C LYS A 347 -3.83 4.25 -23.57
N TRP A 348 -4.01 5.52 -23.24
CA TRP A 348 -5.28 6.06 -22.78
C TRP A 348 -5.84 7.03 -23.80
N ASP A 349 -7.15 6.99 -23.99
CA ASP A 349 -7.88 8.01 -24.72
C ASP A 349 -7.94 9.30 -23.88
N ASN A 350 -7.52 10.43 -24.46
CA ASN A 350 -7.40 11.70 -23.75
C ASN A 350 -8.75 12.26 -23.26
N ALA A 351 -9.86 11.92 -23.95
CA ALA A 351 -11.18 12.44 -23.60
C ALA A 351 -11.87 11.60 -22.51
N SER A 352 -11.81 10.27 -22.63
CA SER A 352 -12.51 9.35 -21.74
C SER A 352 -11.65 8.79 -20.61
N GLY A 353 -10.32 8.93 -20.68
CA GLY A 353 -9.38 8.30 -19.75
C GLY A 353 -9.39 6.76 -19.79
N ARG A 354 -10.07 6.16 -20.79
CA ARG A 354 -10.14 4.71 -20.96
C ARG A 354 -8.91 4.18 -21.66
N VAL A 355 -8.51 2.97 -21.31
CA VAL A 355 -7.44 2.28 -22.01
C VAL A 355 -7.94 1.88 -23.39
N CYS A 356 -7.24 2.32 -24.42
CA CYS A 356 -7.59 2.13 -25.83
C CYS A 356 -6.60 1.24 -26.59
N GLY A 357 -5.50 0.83 -25.95
CA GLY A 357 -4.49 -0.05 -26.54
C GLY A 357 -3.19 0.01 -25.75
N TYR A 358 -2.08 -0.28 -26.43
CA TYR A 358 -0.74 -0.21 -25.86
C TYR A 358 0.27 0.34 -26.86
N GLU A 359 1.46 0.64 -26.35
CA GLU A 359 2.67 1.00 -27.07
C GLU A 359 3.76 0.01 -26.69
N ILE A 360 4.35 -0.66 -27.67
CA ILE A 360 5.56 -1.46 -27.41
C ILE A 360 6.71 -0.48 -27.19
N VAL A 361 7.31 -0.53 -26.00
CA VAL A 361 8.50 0.26 -25.68
C VAL A 361 9.69 -0.37 -26.41
N PRO A 362 10.42 0.39 -27.24
CA PRO A 362 11.64 -0.08 -27.89
C PRO A 362 12.70 -0.54 -26.88
N VAL A 363 13.41 -1.63 -27.18
CA VAL A 363 14.36 -2.24 -26.21
C VAL A 363 15.52 -1.30 -25.83
N ASN A 364 15.92 -0.41 -26.75
CA ASN A 364 16.92 0.64 -26.50
C ASN A 364 16.46 1.70 -25.47
N ILE A 365 15.15 1.94 -25.38
CA ILE A 365 14.54 2.80 -24.35
C ILE A 365 14.35 2.01 -23.06
N LEU A 366 14.03 0.71 -23.16
CA LEU A 366 13.84 -0.18 -22.02
C LEU A 366 15.14 -0.38 -21.23
N LYS A 367 16.31 -0.35 -21.90
CA LYS A 367 17.67 -0.50 -21.33
C LYS A 367 17.89 -1.82 -20.56
N ARG A 368 17.08 -2.83 -20.89
CA ARG A 368 17.17 -4.20 -20.37
C ARG A 368 16.47 -5.14 -21.36
N PRO A 369 16.69 -6.47 -21.24
CA PRO A 369 15.86 -7.45 -21.92
C PRO A 369 14.38 -7.30 -21.52
N ARG A 370 13.51 -7.74 -22.43
CA ARG A 370 12.12 -8.06 -22.11
C ARG A 370 12.10 -9.27 -21.16
N ILE A 371 11.01 -9.44 -20.44
CA ILE A 371 10.85 -10.56 -19.51
C ILE A 371 9.60 -11.29 -19.91
N ASP A 372 9.70 -12.59 -20.15
CA ASP A 372 8.52 -13.41 -20.41
C ASP A 372 7.69 -13.58 -19.15
N VAL A 373 6.38 -13.46 -19.27
CA VAL A 373 5.47 -13.42 -18.13
C VAL A 373 4.37 -14.45 -18.29
N THR A 374 4.40 -15.46 -17.43
CA THR A 374 3.26 -16.36 -17.23
C THR A 374 2.26 -15.68 -16.31
N LEU A 375 1.18 -15.14 -16.90
CA LEU A 375 0.13 -14.44 -16.17
C LEU A 375 -0.96 -15.42 -15.69
N ARG A 376 -0.97 -15.73 -14.39
CA ARG A 376 -2.02 -16.53 -13.77
C ARG A 376 -3.15 -15.63 -13.28
N ILE A 377 -4.24 -15.59 -14.03
CA ILE A 377 -5.43 -14.81 -13.68
C ILE A 377 -6.38 -15.59 -12.75
N SER A 378 -7.00 -14.90 -11.80
CA SER A 378 -8.09 -15.48 -11.01
C SER A 378 -9.39 -15.60 -11.81
N GLY A 379 -10.31 -16.48 -11.41
CA GLY A 379 -11.60 -16.61 -12.06
C GLY A 379 -12.41 -15.30 -12.06
N PHE A 380 -12.32 -14.53 -10.98
CA PHE A 380 -12.92 -13.20 -10.93
C PHE A 380 -12.26 -12.22 -11.90
N PHE A 381 -10.92 -12.25 -12.03
CA PHE A 381 -10.22 -11.40 -12.98
C PHE A 381 -10.72 -11.64 -14.41
N ARG A 382 -10.88 -12.91 -14.81
CA ARG A 382 -11.47 -13.28 -16.10
C ARG A 382 -12.87 -12.70 -16.31
N ASP A 383 -13.73 -12.79 -15.29
CA ASP A 383 -15.11 -12.35 -15.39
C ASP A 383 -15.24 -10.81 -15.38
N ALA A 384 -14.30 -10.10 -14.76
CA ALA A 384 -14.34 -8.64 -14.60
C ALA A 384 -13.52 -7.88 -15.67
N PHE A 385 -12.43 -8.46 -16.16
CA PHE A 385 -11.44 -7.76 -16.99
C PHE A 385 -11.09 -8.50 -18.29
N PRO A 386 -12.08 -8.91 -19.11
CA PRO A 386 -11.77 -9.53 -20.41
C PRO A 386 -10.91 -8.61 -21.30
N ASN A 387 -11.17 -7.30 -21.26
CA ASN A 387 -10.38 -6.31 -21.99
C ASN A 387 -8.91 -6.27 -21.60
N LEU A 388 -8.56 -6.53 -20.32
CA LEU A 388 -7.16 -6.56 -19.88
C LEU A 388 -6.45 -7.85 -20.32
N ILE A 389 -7.21 -8.95 -20.41
CA ILE A 389 -6.70 -10.22 -20.93
C ILE A 389 -6.36 -10.05 -22.40
N ASP A 390 -7.29 -9.50 -23.19
CA ASP A 390 -7.08 -9.22 -24.60
C ASP A 390 -5.91 -8.26 -24.82
N LEU A 391 -5.82 -7.19 -24.01
CA LEU A 391 -4.73 -6.21 -24.07
C LEU A 391 -3.36 -6.86 -23.85
N PHE A 392 -3.25 -7.73 -22.84
CA PHE A 392 -2.00 -8.39 -22.50
C PHE A 392 -1.62 -9.47 -23.54
N ASP A 393 -2.58 -10.28 -23.97
CA ASP A 393 -2.38 -11.32 -25.00
C ASP A 393 -1.99 -10.72 -26.36
N GLN A 394 -2.59 -9.60 -26.77
CA GLN A 394 -2.19 -8.90 -27.98
C GLN A 394 -0.77 -8.36 -27.87
N ALA A 395 -0.44 -7.69 -26.76
CA ALA A 395 0.88 -7.13 -26.54
C ALA A 395 1.98 -8.20 -26.56
N ILE A 396 1.78 -9.33 -25.87
CA ILE A 396 2.80 -10.38 -25.80
C ILE A 396 3.00 -11.07 -27.15
N ARG A 397 1.93 -11.29 -27.94
CA ARG A 397 2.02 -11.86 -29.29
C ARG A 397 2.74 -10.95 -30.27
N GLU A 398 2.46 -9.65 -30.24
CA GLU A 398 3.18 -8.69 -31.09
C GLU A 398 4.65 -8.61 -30.69
N ILE A 399 4.95 -8.62 -29.39
CA ILE A 399 6.32 -8.61 -28.87
C ILE A 399 7.09 -9.89 -29.29
N ALA A 400 6.44 -11.05 -29.29
CA ALA A 400 7.05 -12.31 -29.71
C ALA A 400 7.49 -12.31 -31.19
N LEU A 401 6.88 -11.46 -32.02
CA LEU A 401 7.15 -11.36 -33.46
C LEU A 401 8.14 -10.23 -33.82
N LEU A 402 8.64 -9.48 -32.85
CA LEU A 402 9.59 -8.39 -33.11
C LEU A 402 10.93 -8.93 -33.63
N ASP A 403 11.55 -8.18 -34.53
CA ASP A 403 12.92 -8.45 -34.98
C ASP A 403 13.95 -7.93 -33.95
N GLU A 404 13.99 -8.61 -32.80
CA GLU A 404 14.94 -8.37 -31.71
C GLU A 404 15.80 -9.61 -31.49
N ASP A 405 17.01 -9.43 -30.96
CA ASP A 405 17.88 -10.54 -30.58
C ASP A 405 17.27 -11.36 -29.44
N ASP A 406 17.43 -12.68 -29.49
CA ASP A 406 16.82 -13.60 -28.52
C ASP A 406 17.30 -13.34 -27.07
N SER A 407 18.53 -12.82 -26.89
CA SER A 407 19.03 -12.44 -25.56
C SER A 407 18.35 -11.20 -24.99
N LEU A 408 17.81 -10.34 -25.85
CA LEU A 408 17.08 -9.13 -25.49
C LEU A 408 15.56 -9.36 -25.46
N ASN A 409 15.08 -10.41 -26.13
CA ASN A 409 13.67 -10.77 -26.17
C ASN A 409 13.46 -12.27 -25.83
N PRO A 410 13.50 -12.63 -24.53
CA PRO A 410 13.17 -13.97 -24.06
C PRO A 410 11.77 -14.47 -24.47
N ILE A 411 10.81 -13.56 -24.71
CA ILE A 411 9.46 -13.91 -25.16
C ILE A 411 9.50 -14.51 -26.58
N LYS A 412 10.23 -13.86 -27.49
CA LYS A 412 10.48 -14.38 -28.84
C LYS A 412 11.21 -15.72 -28.80
N PHE A 413 12.25 -15.82 -27.99
CA PHE A 413 13.01 -17.06 -27.82
C PHE A 413 12.10 -18.22 -27.37
N ALA A 414 11.29 -18.02 -26.33
CA ALA A 414 10.34 -19.01 -25.84
C ALA A 414 9.29 -19.38 -26.90
N PHE A 415 8.73 -18.38 -27.58
CA PHE A 415 7.74 -18.58 -28.65
C PHE A 415 8.27 -19.42 -29.81
N ASN A 416 9.48 -19.13 -30.30
CA ASN A 416 10.10 -19.88 -31.38
C ASN A 416 10.41 -21.32 -30.95
N LYS A 417 10.94 -21.48 -29.73
CA LYS A 417 11.21 -22.79 -29.15
C LYS A 417 9.95 -23.63 -29.07
N ASP A 418 8.86 -23.10 -28.51
CA ASP A 418 7.61 -23.85 -28.37
C ASP A 418 7.00 -24.24 -29.72
N ARG A 419 7.15 -23.40 -30.75
CA ARG A 419 6.73 -23.71 -32.13
C ARG A 419 7.52 -24.81 -32.82
N GLU A 420 8.73 -25.12 -32.34
CA GLU A 420 9.49 -26.27 -32.84
C GLU A 420 9.04 -27.58 -32.17
N PHE A 421 8.43 -27.51 -30.98
CA PHE A 421 7.95 -28.66 -30.22
C PHE A 421 6.50 -29.07 -30.55
N PHE A 422 5.68 -28.15 -31.07
CA PHE A 422 4.29 -28.37 -31.49
C PHE A 422 4.13 -28.21 -33.00
#